data_AF-A0A1M7KKD5-F1
#
_entry.id   AF-A0A1M7KKD5-F1
#
_cell.length_a   1.000
_cell.length_b   1.000
_cell.length_c   1.000
_cell.angle_alpha   90.00
_cell.angle_beta   90.00
_cell.angle_gamma   90.00
#
_symmetry.space_group_name_H-M   'P 1'
#
loop_
_entity.id
_entity.type
_entity.pdbx_description
1 polymer ?
#
loop_
_entity_poly.entity_id
_entity_poly.type
_entity_poly.pdbx_seq_one_letter_code
_entity_poly.pdbx_strand_id
1 'polypeptide(L)' 'MKNVHELFSELDDWKAYKPASMMSSIAKSNHISRLEREIKKRIDIEDYKDYILSKEGNRSLER' A
#
# COMPACT_ATOMS: atom_id res chain seq x y z
N MET A 1 -2.14 -13.84 5.49
CA MET A 1 -2.29 -12.37 5.41
C MET A 1 -1.36 -11.88 4.31
N LYS A 2 -1.83 -11.04 3.38
CA LYS A 2 -0.93 -10.41 2.40
C LYS A 2 0.02 -9.45 3.11
N ASN A 3 1.24 -9.26 2.65
CA ASN A 3 2.15 -8.22 3.12
C ASN A 3 1.84 -6.87 2.40
N VAL A 4 2.52 -5.78 2.81
CA VAL A 4 2.28 -4.44 2.24
C VAL A 4 2.64 -4.38 0.75
N HIS A 5 3.71 -5.06 0.33
CA HIS A 5 4.11 -5.11 -1.08
C HIS A 5 3.05 -5.80 -1.95
N GLU A 6 2.52 -6.94 -1.50
CA GLU A 6 1.44 -7.66 -2.16
C GLU A 6 0.15 -6.82 -2.28
N LEU A 7 -0.15 -5.99 -1.27
CA LEU A 7 -1.28 -5.05 -1.36
C LEU A 7 -1.07 -3.96 -2.41
N PHE A 8 0.16 -3.44 -2.54
CA PHE A 8 0.49 -2.44 -3.55
C PHE A 8 0.46 -3.03 -4.96
N SER A 9 1.03 -4.22 -5.16
CA SER A 9 0.95 -4.92 -6.44
C SER A 9 -0.51 -5.18 -6.86
N GLU A 10 -1.33 -5.65 -5.92
CA GLU A 10 -2.76 -5.85 -6.19
C GLU A 10 -3.48 -4.52 -6.52
N LEU A 11 -3.15 -3.43 -5.82
CA LEU A 11 -3.72 -2.12 -6.11
C LEU A 11 -3.39 -1.67 -7.54
N ASP A 12 -2.17 -1.89 -8.00
CA ASP A 12 -1.73 -1.52 -9.35
C ASP A 12 -2.42 -2.37 -10.42
N ASP A 13 -2.54 -3.67 -10.20
CA ASP A 13 -3.30 -4.58 -11.07
C ASP A 13 -4.76 -4.11 -11.22
N TRP A 14 -5.40 -3.78 -10.09
CA TRP A 14 -6.77 -3.29 -10.10
C TRP A 14 -6.89 -1.90 -10.70
N LYS A 15 -5.89 -1.01 -10.61
CA LYS A 15 -5.93 0.27 -11.32
C LYS A 15 -5.87 0.07 -12.84
N ALA A 16 -5.02 -0.83 -13.31
CA ALA A 16 -4.86 -1.17 -14.73
C ALA A 16 -6.07 -1.92 -15.33
N TYR A 17 -6.82 -2.65 -14.50
CA TYR A 17 -8.00 -3.40 -14.93
C TYR A 17 -9.06 -2.51 -15.62
N LYS A 18 -9.55 -2.91 -16.79
CA LYS A 18 -10.60 -2.19 -17.52
C LYS A 18 -11.96 -2.90 -17.33
N PRO A 19 -12.91 -2.32 -16.59
CA PRO A 19 -14.21 -2.93 -16.36
C PRO A 19 -15.06 -2.94 -17.64
N ALA A 20 -15.78 -4.04 -17.87
CA ALA A 20 -16.62 -4.24 -19.05
C ALA A 20 -18.06 -3.72 -18.90
N SER A 21 -18.48 -3.41 -17.67
CA SER A 21 -19.84 -2.96 -17.32
C SER A 21 -19.84 -2.02 -16.13
N MET A 22 -20.92 -1.26 -15.96
CA MET A 22 -21.10 -0.34 -14.82
C MET A 22 -20.98 -1.07 -13.47
N MET A 23 -21.56 -2.26 -13.34
CA MET A 23 -21.42 -3.10 -12.14
C MET A 23 -19.96 -3.47 -11.87
N SER A 24 -19.21 -3.85 -12.90
CA SER A 24 -17.78 -4.15 -12.74
C SER A 24 -16.94 -2.92 -12.41
N SER A 25 -17.33 -1.72 -12.87
CA SER A 25 -16.71 -0.45 -12.48
C SER A 25 -16.94 -0.13 -11.00
N ILE A 26 -18.14 -0.39 -10.49
CA ILE A 26 -18.47 -0.22 -9.06
C ILE A 26 -17.67 -1.22 -8.22
N ALA A 27 -17.61 -2.48 -8.64
CA ALA A 27 -16.82 -3.51 -7.97
C ALA A 27 -15.33 -3.13 -7.92
N LYS A 28 -14.77 -2.66 -9.04
CA LYS A 28 -13.40 -2.14 -9.13
C LYS A 28 -13.16 -1.02 -8.11
N SER A 29 -14.04 -0.03 -8.08
CA SER A 29 -13.91 1.13 -7.17
C SER A 29 -13.95 0.72 -5.71
N ASN A 30 -14.88 -0.18 -5.35
CA ASN A 30 -15.00 -0.70 -3.99
C ASN A 30 -13.75 -1.50 -3.57
N HIS A 31 -13.20 -2.30 -4.48
CA HIS A 31 -12.01 -3.10 -4.21
C HIS A 31 -10.78 -2.23 -4.01
N ILE A 32 -10.56 -1.24 -4.89
CA ILE A 32 -9.50 -0.24 -4.75
C ILE A 32 -9.62 0.49 -3.40
N SER A 33 -10.82 0.98 -3.07
CA SER A 33 -11.05 1.70 -1.80
C SER A 33 -10.74 0.84 -0.57
N ARG A 34 -11.04 -0.45 -0.63
CA ARG A 34 -10.69 -1.41 0.43
C ARG A 34 -9.18 -1.58 0.54
N LEU A 35 -8.48 -1.81 -0.57
CA LEU A 35 -7.02 -1.97 -0.60
C LEU A 35 -6.32 -0.73 -0.05
N GLU A 36 -6.73 0.47 -0.47
CA GLU A 36 -6.16 1.72 0.04
C GLU A 36 -6.34 1.89 1.55
N ARG A 37 -7.50 1.49 2.09
CA ARG A 37 -7.72 1.50 3.55
C ARG A 37 -6.84 0.48 4.27
N GLU A 38 -6.69 -0.71 3.70
CA GLU A 38 -5.85 -1.77 4.28
C GLU A 38 -4.36 -1.39 4.27
N ILE A 39 -3.90 -0.78 3.18
CA ILE A 39 -2.57 -0.20 3.04
C ILE A 39 -2.38 0.91 4.08
N LYS A 40 -3.28 1.91 4.14
CA LYS A 40 -3.18 3.01 5.11
C LYS A 40 -3.16 2.54 6.56
N LYS A 41 -3.94 1.51 6.90
CA LYS A 41 -3.94 0.93 8.25
C LYS A 41 -2.61 0.25 8.60
N ARG A 42 -1.89 -0.27 7.60
CA ARG A 42 -0.57 -0.92 7.77
C ARG A 42 0.59 0.05 7.66
N ILE A 43 0.41 1.16 6.97
CA ILE A 43 1.32 2.30 6.99
C ILE A 43 0.87 3.21 8.14
N ASP A 44 0.74 2.64 9.34
CA ASP A 44 0.70 3.48 10.52
C ASP A 44 2.13 3.96 10.78
N ILE A 45 2.28 5.25 11.09
CA ILE A 45 3.56 5.94 11.13
C ILE A 45 4.52 5.33 12.16
N GLU A 46 4.00 4.67 13.19
CA GLU A 46 4.81 4.02 14.22
C GLU A 46 5.68 2.88 13.67
N ASP A 47 5.19 2.08 12.72
CA ASP A 47 5.96 0.98 12.13
C ASP A 47 7.08 1.50 11.20
N TYR A 48 6.88 2.64 10.56
CA TYR A 48 7.90 3.29 9.73
C TYR A 48 8.85 4.17 10.53
N LYS A 49 8.46 4.63 11.71
CA LYS A 49 9.30 5.46 12.58
C LYS A 49 10.60 4.74 12.92
N ASP A 50 10.53 3.48 13.36
CA ASP A 50 11.73 2.72 13.71
C ASP A 50 12.59 2.38 12.48
N TYR A 51 11.96 2.10 11.34
CA TYR A 51 12.68 1.88 10.08
C TYR A 51 13.39 3.16 9.56
N ILE A 52 12.74 4.32 9.67
CA ILE A 52 13.31 5.61 9.28
C ILE A 52 14.42 6.03 10.26
N LEU A 53 14.17 5.95 11.57
CA LEU A 53 15.14 6.29 12.61
C LEU A 53 16.37 5.37 12.61
N SER A 54 16.19 4.06 12.34
CA SER A 54 17.32 3.14 12.19
C SER A 54 18.16 3.42 10.93
N LYS A 55 17.53 3.87 9.85
CA LYS A 55 18.23 4.32 8.62
C LYS A 55 18.97 5.64 8.81
N GLU A 56 18.43 6.58 9.59
CA GLU A 56 19.11 7.84 9.89
C GLU A 56 20.23 7.70 10.92
N GLY A 57 20.05 6.87 11.96
CA GLY A 57 21.11 6.57 12.92
C GLY A 57 22.38 6.00 12.29
N ASN A 58 22.23 5.18 11.24
CA ASN A 58 23.34 4.58 10.50
C ASN A 58 24.08 5.55 9.55
N ARG A 59 23.50 6.70 9.19
CA ARG A 59 24.20 7.72 8.38
C ARG A 59 25.25 8.51 9.18
N SER A 60 25.22 8.42 10.50
CA SER A 60 26.14 9.11 11.41
C SER A 60 27.51 8.42 11.53
N LEU A 61 27.63 7.16 11.10
CA LEU A 61 28.84 6.33 11.22
C LEU A 61 29.65 6.24 9.93
N GLU A 62 29.20 6.86 8.84
CA GLU A 62 29.90 6.91 7.55
C GLU A 62 30.60 8.27 7.29
N ARG A 63 30.93 9.04 8.34
CA ARG A 63 31.67 10.31 8.22
C ARG A 63 32.95 10.33 9.04
#